data_AF-A0A7V1LSI1-F1
#
_entry.id   AF-A0A7V1LSI1-F1
#
_cell.length_a   1.000
_cell.length_b   1.000
_cell.length_c   1.000
_cell.angle_alpha   90.00
_cell.angle_beta   90.00
_cell.angle_gamma   90.00
#
_symmetry.space_group_name_H-M   'P 1'
#
loop_
_entity.id
_entity.type
_entity.pdbx_description
1 polymer ?
#
loop_
_entity_poly.entity_id
_entity_poly.type
_entity_poly.pdbx_seq_one_letter_code
_entity_poly.pdbx_strand_id
1 'polypeptide(L)' 'MYILECSDGSYYTGSTKDLERRLQEHQNSRGANYTKRRLPVKLVYFEEYSRIDEEFYREKQV' A
#
# COMPACT_ATOMS: atom_id res chain seq x y z
N MET A 1 -5.45 2.12 -5.22
CA MET A 1 -4.73 2.72 -4.06
C MET A 1 -4.94 1.89 -2.80
N TYR A 2 -3.96 1.79 -1.92
CA TYR A 2 -4.05 1.10 -0.63
C TYR A 2 -3.27 1.85 0.47
N ILE A 3 -3.64 1.60 1.73
CA ILE A 3 -2.96 2.11 2.92
C ILE A 3 -2.59 0.95 3.81
N LEU A 4 -1.31 0.93 4.23
CA LEU A 4 -0.77 -0.01 5.19
C LEU A 4 -0.48 0.70 6.51
N GLU A 5 -0.84 0.07 7.62
CA GLU A 5 -0.32 0.40 8.94
C GLU A 5 0.94 -0.42 9.20
N CYS A 6 2.02 0.27 9.57
CA CYS A 6 3.30 -0.32 9.90
C CYS A 6 3.40 -0.66 11.40
N SER A 7 4.39 -1.45 11.79
CA SER A 7 4.56 -1.88 13.19
C SER A 7 4.88 -0.75 14.17
N ASP A 8 5.34 0.40 13.69
CA ASP A 8 5.58 1.62 14.45
C ASP A 8 4.35 2.54 14.52
N GLY A 9 3.20 2.10 14.00
CA GLY A 9 1.97 2.91 13.92
C GLY A 9 1.97 3.95 12.79
N SER A 10 3.02 4.01 11.97
CA SER A 10 3.03 4.88 10.79
C SER A 10 2.20 4.29 9.65
N TYR A 11 1.76 5.15 8.73
CA TYR A 11 1.00 4.74 7.55
C TYR A 11 1.84 4.85 6.27
N TYR A 12 1.63 3.92 5.36
CA TYR A 12 2.22 3.90 4.02
C TYR A 12 1.12 3.82 2.98
N THR A 13 1.14 4.72 2.00
CA THR A 13 0.22 4.74 0.86
C THR A 13 0.91 4.16 -0.39
N GLY A 14 0.13 3.50 -1.24
CA GLY A 14 0.62 3.07 -2.55
C GLY A 14 -0.49 2.69 -3.51
N SER A 15 -0.11 2.42 -4.75
CA SER A 15 -0.98 1.95 -5.83
C SER A 15 -0.45 0.64 -6.41
N THR A 16 -1.35 -0.22 -6.89
CA THR A 16 -1.01 -1.49 -7.54
C THR A 16 -2.20 -2.02 -8.32
N LYS A 17 -1.93 -2.73 -9.42
CA LYS A 17 -2.95 -3.47 -10.18
C LYS A 17 -3.25 -4.86 -9.60
N ASP A 18 -2.40 -5.32 -8.69
CA ASP A 18 -2.49 -6.63 -8.06
C ASP A 18 -2.20 -6.44 -6.57
N LEU A 19 -3.27 -6.34 -5.78
CA LEU A 19 -3.18 -6.04 -4.35
C LEU A 19 -2.62 -7.23 -3.58
N GLU A 20 -3.05 -8.45 -3.91
CA GLU A 20 -2.65 -9.66 -3.20
C GLU A 20 -1.15 -9.92 -3.33
N ARG A 21 -0.62 -9.91 -4.57
CA ARG A 21 0.82 -10.04 -4.81
C ARG A 21 1.60 -8.95 -4.09
N ARG A 22 1.10 -7.71 -4.13
CA ARG A 22 1.78 -6.57 -3.52
C ARG A 22 1.83 -6.67 -2.00
N LEU A 23 0.76 -7.12 -1.37
CA LEU A 23 0.73 -7.38 0.07
C LEU A 23 1.72 -8.48 0.47
N GLN A 24 1.79 -9.57 -0.29
CA GLN A 24 2.77 -10.62 -0.06
C GLN A 24 4.21 -10.09 -0.17
N GLU A 25 4.51 -9.25 -1.17
CA GLU A 25 5.83 -8.61 -1.27
C GLU A 25 6.17 -7.78 -0.03
N HIS A 26 5.22 -6.95 0.45
CA HIS A 26 5.43 -6.16 1.66
C HIS A 26 5.69 -7.06 2.88
N GLN A 27 4.88 -8.09 3.10
CA GLN A 27 5.06 -9.01 4.24
C GLN A 27 6.38 -9.77 4.21
N ASN A 28 6.90 -10.07 3.02
CA ASN A 28 8.17 -10.80 2.84
C ASN A 28 9.40 -9.88 2.77
N SER A 29 9.31 -8.63 3.24
CA SER A 29 10.41 -7.63 3.16
C SER A 29 10.86 -7.27 1.74
N ARG A 30 10.07 -7.61 0.71
CA ARG A 30 10.32 -7.32 -0.72
C ARG A 30 9.54 -6.11 -1.24
N GLY A 31 8.70 -5.51 -0.40
CA GLY A 31 7.96 -4.29 -0.71
C GLY A 31 8.84 -3.03 -0.70
N ALA A 32 8.20 -1.87 -0.50
CA ALA A 32 8.89 -0.59 -0.48
C ALA A 32 10.01 -0.51 0.59
N ASN A 33 11.06 0.28 0.31
CA ASN A 33 12.15 0.53 1.26
C ASN A 33 11.66 1.06 2.61
N TYR A 34 10.53 1.78 2.60
CA TYR A 34 9.89 2.30 3.81
C TYR A 34 9.30 1.18 4.68
N THR A 35 8.47 0.32 4.09
CA THR A 35 7.74 -0.74 4.79
C THR A 35 8.63 -1.91 5.18
N LYS A 36 9.67 -2.23 4.39
CA LYS A 36 10.55 -3.39 4.66
C LYS A 36 11.29 -3.29 6.01
N ARG A 37 11.43 -2.07 6.53
CA ARG A 37 12.06 -1.79 7.84
C ARG A 37 11.04 -1.69 8.99
N ARG A 38 9.74 -1.83 8.71
CA ARG A 38 8.63 -1.57 9.65
C ARG A 38 7.57 -2.67 9.60
N LEU A 39 8.04 -3.91 9.62
CA LEU A 39 7.18 -5.10 9.62
C LEU A 39 6.76 -5.49 11.05
N PRO A 40 5.63 -6.20 11.21
CA PRO A 40 4.66 -6.55 10.17
C PRO A 40 3.88 -5.31 9.69
N VAL A 41 3.38 -5.36 8.45
CA VAL A 41 2.40 -4.37 7.96
C VAL A 41 1.00 -4.98 7.94
N LYS A 42 -0.02 -4.14 8.06
CA LYS A 42 -1.43 -4.52 7.97
C LYS A 42 -2.11 -3.68 6.91
N LEU A 43 -2.89 -4.32 6.03
CA LEU A 43 -3.78 -3.57 5.15
C LEU A 43 -4.92 -2.99 5.99
N VAL A 44 -5.03 -1.66 6.01
CA VAL A 44 -6.09 -0.95 6.73
C VAL A 44 -7.10 -0.29 5.79
N TYR A 45 -6.71 -0.09 4.53
CA TYR A 45 -7.56 0.50 3.52
C TYR A 45 -7.16 0.07 2.10
N PHE A 46 -8.13 -0.14 1.23
CA PHE A 46 -7.89 -0.20 -0.21
C PHE A 46 -9.10 0.31 -0.99
N GLU A 47 -8.82 0.85 -2.16
CA GLU A 47 -9.79 1.27 -3.16
C GLU A 47 -9.31 0.77 -4.53
N GLU A 48 -10.22 0.15 -5.27
CA GLU A 48 -10.02 -0.28 -6.64
C GLU A 48 -10.61 0.75 -7.61
N TYR A 49 -9.87 1.02 -8.67
CA TYR A 49 -10.26 1.98 -9.71
C TYR A 49 -10.23 1.28 -11.06
N SER A 50 -11.26 1.50 -11.87
CA SER A 50 -11.34 0.95 -13.24
C SER A 50 -10.44 1.73 -14.21
N ARG A 51 -10.11 2.98 -13.87
CA ARG A 51 -9.30 3.87 -14.69
C ARG A 51 -8.11 4.41 -13.90
N ILE A 52 -6.99 4.55 -14.61
CA ILE A 52 -5.71 4.98 -14.03
C ILE A 52 -5.74 6.46 -13.60
N ASP A 53 -6.52 7.30 -14.30
CA ASP A 53 -6.67 8.71 -13.97
C ASP A 53 -7.38 8.93 -12.63
N GLU A 54 -8.45 8.18 -12.36
CA GLU A 54 -9.17 8.21 -11.08
C GLU A 54 -8.27 7.81 -9.91
N GLU A 55 -7.48 6.74 -10.07
CA GLU A 55 -6.52 6.30 -9.06
C GLU A 55 -5.49 7.41 -8.75
N PHE A 56 -4.96 8.05 -9.79
CA PHE A 56 -3.96 9.11 -9.64
C PHE A 56 -4.51 10.35 -8.91
N TYR A 57 -5.74 10.77 -9.22
CA TYR A 57 -6.37 11.89 -8.52
C TYR A 57 -6.67 11.56 -7.06
N ARG A 58 -7.04 10.32 -6.77
CA ARG A 58 -7.28 9.88 -5.40
C ARG A 58 -6.01 9.88 -4.57
N GLU A 59 -4.92 9.32 -5.09
CA GLU A 59 -3.64 9.21 -4.39
C GLU A 59 -3.13 10.59 -3.92
N LYS A 60 -3.41 11.66 -4.68
CA LYS A 60 -3.05 13.04 -4.31
C LYS A 60 -3.85 13.66 -3.16
N GLN A 61 -4.98 13.05 -2.78
CA GLN A 61 -5.84 13.54 -1.70
C GLN A 61 -5.57 12.84 -0.35
N VAL A 62 -4.62 11.90 -0.32
CA VAL A 62 -4.20 11.14 0.86
C VAL A 62 -2.81 11.57 1.29
#